data_AF-A0A955L5B8-F1
#
_entry.id   AF-A0A955L5B8-F1
#
_cell.length_a   1.000
_cell.length_b   1.000
_cell.length_c   1.000
_cell.angle_alpha   90.00
_cell.angle_beta   90.00
_cell.angle_gamma   90.00
#
_symmetry.space_group_name_H-M   'P 1'
#
loop_
_entity.id
_entity.type
_entity.pdbx_description
1 polymer ?
#
loop_
_entity_poly.entity_id
_entity_poly.type
_entity_poly.pdbx_seq_one_letter_code
_entity_poly.pdbx_strand_id
1 'polypeptide(L)'
;MDNLQLVFILLSLLLIVALILLSFGGKSKKDEWQDEIRNRLNKLIIQSKEENKIIINSTVIEADKLLDHTLKLKGLPGETMGERLKAAKTLYPAKLYDQIWEAHKVRNNLVHEVSFRISDKRALKEFNSLRKGITHLLR
;
A
#
# COMPACT_ATOMS: atom_id res chain seq x y z
N MET A 1 33.34 -8.27 46.94
CA MET A 1 32.51 -8.94 45.92
C MET A 1 33.19 -10.25 45.62
N ASP A 2 32.52 -11.36 45.94
CA ASP A 2 33.11 -12.67 45.73
C ASP A 2 33.01 -13.03 44.24
N ASN A 3 33.95 -13.83 43.73
CA ASN A 3 34.00 -14.24 42.33
C ASN A 3 32.65 -14.79 41.83
N LEU A 4 31.90 -15.43 42.72
CA LEU A 4 30.56 -15.94 42.46
C LEU A 4 29.54 -14.82 42.15
N GLN A 5 29.57 -13.71 42.89
CA GLN A 5 28.71 -12.54 42.62
C GLN A 5 29.06 -11.89 41.27
N LEU A 6 30.36 -11.84 40.95
CA LEU A 6 30.83 -11.27 39.68
C LEU A 6 30.35 -12.10 38.48
N VAL A 7 30.33 -13.43 38.61
CA VAL A 7 29.83 -14.36 37.58
C VAL A 7 28.32 -14.17 37.36
N PHE A 8 27.52 -14.06 38.41
CA PHE A 8 26.07 -13.84 38.27
C PHE A 8 25.74 -12.53 37.57
N ILE A 9 26.47 -11.45 37.88
CA ILE A 9 26.31 -10.16 37.22
C ILE A 9 26.62 -10.29 35.72
N LEU A 10 27.74 -10.93 35.35
CA LEU A 10 28.10 -11.14 33.94
C LEU A 10 27.06 -11.96 33.17
N LEU A 11 26.53 -13.03 33.77
CA LEU A 11 25.48 -13.86 33.17
C LEU A 11 24.18 -13.08 32.96
N SER A 12 23.77 -12.25 33.92
CA SER A 12 22.59 -11.39 33.79
C SER A 12 22.76 -10.36 32.67
N LEU A 13 23.95 -9.78 32.54
CA LEU A 13 24.28 -8.82 31.48
C LEU A 13 24.24 -9.47 30.10
N LEU A 14 24.83 -10.66 29.97
CA LEU A 14 24.76 -11.47 28.74
C LEU A 14 23.32 -11.83 28.36
N LEU A 15 22.51 -12.22 29.35
CA LEU A 15 21.10 -12.55 29.13
C LEU A 15 20.31 -11.33 28.64
N ILE A 16 20.51 -10.16 29.25
CA ILE A 16 19.85 -8.91 28.83
C ILE A 16 20.26 -8.55 27.39
N VAL A 17 21.56 -8.63 27.06
CA VAL A 17 22.04 -8.38 25.70
C VAL A 17 21.42 -9.37 24.70
N ALA A 18 21.36 -10.66 25.05
CA ALA A 18 20.72 -11.67 24.21
C ALA A 18 19.23 -11.39 23.98
N LEU A 19 18.50 -10.99 25.03
CA LEU A 19 17.08 -10.61 24.93
C LEU A 19 16.87 -9.36 24.06
N ILE A 20 17.76 -8.38 24.14
CA ILE A 20 17.74 -7.19 23.29
C ILE A 20 17.97 -7.59 21.82
N LEU A 21 18.98 -8.42 21.54
CA LEU A 21 19.27 -8.90 20.19
C LEU A 21 18.13 -9.71 19.57
N LEU A 22 17.42 -10.51 20.37
CA LEU A 22 16.22 -11.22 19.93
C LEU A 22 15.02 -10.29 19.66
N SER A 23 14.92 -9.17 20.37
CA SER A 23 13.90 -8.13 20.13
C SER A 23 14.15 -7.35 18.84
N PHE A 24 15.42 -7.24 18.40
CA PHE A 24 15.80 -6.73 17.08
C PHE A 24 15.71 -7.80 15.97
N GLY A 25 14.71 -8.68 16.05
CA GLY A 25 14.35 -9.56 14.93
C GLY A 25 14.12 -8.72 13.68
N GLY A 26 14.97 -8.91 12.67
CA GLY A 26 14.91 -8.14 11.42
C GLY A 26 13.50 -8.14 10.82
N LYS A 27 13.06 -6.98 10.32
CA LYS A 27 11.75 -6.83 9.69
C LYS A 27 11.53 -7.97 8.68
N SER A 28 10.39 -8.65 8.79
CA SER A 28 10.05 -9.68 7.81
C SER A 28 9.96 -9.03 6.42
N LYS A 29 10.30 -9.78 5.35
CA LYS A 29 10.03 -9.34 3.97
C LYS A 29 8.56 -8.90 3.79
N LYS A 30 7.63 -9.50 4.56
CA LYS A 30 6.21 -9.12 4.60
C LYS A 30 6.00 -7.69 5.10
N ASP A 31 6.78 -7.26 6.09
CA ASP A 31 6.69 -5.92 6.69
C ASP A 31 7.32 -4.86 5.77
N GLU A 32 8.39 -5.24 5.06
CA GLU A 32 9.15 -4.34 4.19
C GLU A 32 8.33 -3.83 2.99
N TRP A 33 7.69 -4.73 2.23
CA TRP A 33 6.90 -4.28 1.06
C TRP A 33 5.66 -3.51 1.48
N GLN A 34 5.04 -3.86 2.63
CA GLN A 34 3.89 -3.12 3.13
C GLN A 34 4.27 -1.68 3.51
N ASP A 35 5.43 -1.49 4.14
CA ASP A 35 5.96 -0.16 4.46
C ASP A 35 6.24 0.65 3.19
N GLU A 36 6.77 0.01 2.14
CA GLU A 36 6.96 0.65 0.83
C GLU A 36 5.61 1.14 0.25
N ILE A 37 4.59 0.29 0.21
CA ILE A 37 3.27 0.65 -0.32
C ILE A 37 2.64 1.77 0.52
N ARG A 38 2.75 1.72 1.85
CA ARG A 38 2.27 2.80 2.75
C ARG A 38 2.97 4.11 2.44
N ASN A 39 4.30 4.10 2.27
CA ASN A 39 5.08 5.29 1.98
C ASN A 39 4.70 5.89 0.62
N ARG A 40 4.54 5.06 -0.42
CA ARG A 40 4.07 5.52 -1.74
C ARG A 40 2.66 6.09 -1.66
N LEU A 41 1.75 5.41 -0.96
CA LEU A 41 0.37 5.86 -0.81
C LEU A 41 0.29 7.21 -0.07
N ASN A 42 1.10 7.40 0.98
CA ASN A 42 1.16 8.66 1.72
C ASN A 42 1.61 9.83 0.85
N LYS A 43 2.59 9.63 -0.05
CA LYS A 43 3.00 10.65 -1.02
C LYS A 43 1.84 11.04 -1.94
N LEU A 44 1.09 10.06 -2.46
CA LEU A 44 -0.07 10.32 -3.30
C LEU A 44 -1.19 11.04 -2.55
N ILE A 45 -1.41 10.73 -1.27
CA ILE A 45 -2.39 11.44 -0.43
C ILE A 45 -2.03 12.92 -0.30
N ILE A 46 -0.75 13.24 -0.12
CA ILE A 46 -0.28 14.63 -0.04
C ILE A 46 -0.54 15.34 -1.37
N GLN A 47 -0.11 14.73 -2.49
CA GLN A 47 -0.31 15.29 -3.83
C GLN A 47 -1.80 15.49 -4.18
N SER A 48 -2.68 14.59 -3.75
CA SER A 48 -4.12 14.67 -4.04
C SER A 48 -4.83 15.87 -3.40
N LYS A 49 -4.15 16.57 -2.47
CA LYS A 49 -4.67 17.76 -1.79
C LYS A 49 -4.29 19.06 -2.49
N GLU A 50 -3.44 19.01 -3.51
CA GLU A 50 -3.04 20.20 -4.26
C GLU A 50 -4.19 20.67 -5.16
N GLU A 51 -4.39 21.99 -5.29
CA GLU A 51 -5.46 22.58 -6.11
C GLU A 51 -5.20 22.50 -7.63
N ASN A 52 -4.17 21.75 -8.04
CA ASN A 52 -3.80 21.61 -9.44
C ASN A 52 -4.44 20.35 -10.06
N LYS A 53 -5.31 20.58 -11.04
CA LYS A 53 -6.02 19.51 -11.77
C LYS A 53 -5.11 18.47 -12.43
N ILE A 54 -3.96 18.88 -12.99
CA ILE A 54 -3.01 17.96 -13.63
C ILE A 54 -2.47 16.99 -12.57
N ILE A 55 -2.17 17.50 -11.38
CA ILE A 55 -1.66 16.73 -10.25
C ILE A 55 -2.75 15.76 -9.77
N ILE A 56 -3.99 16.20 -9.60
CA ILE A 56 -5.10 15.32 -9.19
C ILE A 56 -5.31 14.18 -10.20
N ASN A 57 -5.34 14.44 -11.50
CA ASN A 57 -5.49 13.39 -12.51
C ASN A 57 -4.34 12.39 -12.46
N SER A 58 -3.10 12.88 -12.29
CA SER A 58 -1.92 12.03 -12.12
C SER A 58 -2.04 11.12 -10.89
N THR A 59 -2.57 11.63 -9.78
CA THR A 59 -2.76 10.79 -8.57
C THR A 59 -3.70 9.61 -8.78
N VAL A 60 -4.72 9.73 -9.66
CA VAL A 60 -5.61 8.61 -10.01
C VAL A 60 -4.83 7.53 -10.78
N ILE A 61 -4.01 7.95 -11.75
CA ILE A 61 -3.18 7.05 -12.57
C ILE A 61 -2.17 6.31 -11.69
N GLU A 62 -1.44 7.04 -10.86
CA GLU A 62 -0.42 6.46 -9.98
C GLU A 62 -1.02 5.59 -8.87
N ALA A 63 -2.20 5.93 -8.34
CA ALA A 63 -2.89 5.10 -7.36
C ALA A 63 -3.35 3.75 -7.96
N ASP A 64 -3.83 3.74 -9.21
CA ASP A 64 -4.25 2.51 -9.89
C ASP A 64 -3.05 1.61 -10.18
N LYS A 65 -1.92 2.20 -10.59
CA LYS A 65 -0.64 1.50 -10.75
C LYS A 65 -0.11 0.94 -9.43
N LEU A 66 -0.22 1.70 -8.34
CA LEU A 66 0.17 1.24 -7.00
C LEU A 66 -0.72 0.08 -6.53
N LEU A 67 -2.03 0.13 -6.82
CA LEU A 67 -2.95 -0.97 -6.54
C LEU A 67 -2.59 -2.22 -7.34
N ASP A 68 -2.33 -2.09 -8.64
CA ASP A 68 -1.87 -3.20 -9.48
C ASP A 68 -0.60 -3.86 -8.91
N HIS A 69 0.37 -3.04 -8.51
CA HIS A 69 1.58 -3.52 -7.87
C HIS A 69 1.30 -4.24 -6.54
N THR A 70 0.40 -3.69 -5.72
CA THR A 70 -0.03 -4.31 -4.46
C THR A 70 -0.68 -5.69 -4.69
N LEU A 71 -1.51 -5.81 -5.73
CA LEU A 71 -2.12 -7.08 -6.13
C LEU A 71 -1.07 -8.10 -6.60
N LYS A 72 -0.05 -7.67 -7.36
CA LYS A 72 1.08 -8.53 -7.75
C LYS A 72 1.83 -9.06 -6.52
N LEU A 73 2.14 -8.19 -5.55
CA LEU A 73 2.82 -8.57 -4.31
C LEU A 73 1.99 -9.54 -3.46
N LYS A 74 0.65 -9.48 -3.57
CA LYS A 74 -0.28 -10.44 -2.96
C LYS A 74 -0.44 -11.74 -3.75
N GLY A 75 0.24 -11.88 -4.90
CA GLY A 75 0.23 -13.11 -5.71
C GLY A 75 -1.00 -13.30 -6.57
N LEU A 76 -1.75 -12.22 -6.87
CA LEU A 76 -2.97 -12.33 -7.69
C LEU A 76 -2.58 -12.58 -9.17
N PRO A 77 -3.20 -13.58 -9.84
CA PRO A 77 -2.91 -13.92 -11.22
C PRO A 77 -3.57 -12.95 -12.21
N GLY A 78 -3.04 -12.90 -13.43
CA GLY A 78 -3.50 -12.05 -14.52
C GLY A 78 -2.35 -11.29 -15.16
N GLU A 79 -2.42 -11.02 -16.46
CA GLU A 79 -1.43 -10.26 -17.22
C GLU A 79 -1.70 -8.76 -17.07
N THR A 80 -2.98 -8.39 -17.16
CA THR A 80 -3.44 -7.00 -17.05
C THR A 80 -3.88 -6.65 -15.63
N MET A 81 -3.94 -5.34 -15.33
CA MET A 81 -4.52 -4.85 -14.07
C MET A 81 -5.97 -5.31 -13.92
N GLY A 82 -6.77 -5.22 -15.00
CA GLY A 82 -8.18 -5.62 -14.97
C GLY A 82 -8.37 -7.10 -14.68
N GLU A 83 -7.51 -7.97 -15.20
CA GLU A 83 -7.52 -9.41 -14.87
C GLU A 83 -7.16 -9.67 -13.41
N ARG A 84 -6.09 -9.04 -12.91
CA ARG A 84 -5.72 -9.16 -11.49
C ARG A 84 -6.81 -8.64 -10.56
N LEU A 85 -7.47 -7.53 -10.94
CA LEU A 85 -8.59 -6.99 -10.17
C LEU A 85 -9.78 -7.96 -10.17
N LYS A 86 -10.13 -8.57 -11.31
CA LYS A 86 -11.16 -9.64 -11.36
C LYS A 86 -10.82 -10.80 -10.44
N ALA A 87 -9.57 -11.27 -10.45
CA ALA A 87 -9.10 -12.34 -9.57
C ALA A 87 -9.21 -11.95 -8.08
N ALA A 88 -9.06 -10.67 -7.76
CA ALA A 88 -9.16 -10.13 -6.41
C ALA A 88 -10.60 -9.87 -5.93
N LYS A 89 -11.64 -10.20 -6.71
CA LYS A 89 -13.04 -9.86 -6.38
C LYS A 89 -13.48 -10.32 -4.99
N THR A 90 -13.07 -11.52 -4.57
CA THR A 90 -13.41 -12.09 -3.25
C THR A 90 -12.60 -11.50 -2.11
N LEU A 91 -11.51 -10.78 -2.40
CA LEU A 91 -10.69 -10.09 -1.39
C LEU A 91 -11.29 -8.77 -0.93
N TYR A 92 -12.38 -8.30 -1.54
CA TYR A 92 -13.00 -7.03 -1.23
C TYR A 92 -14.48 -7.18 -0.86
N PRO A 93 -15.00 -6.33 0.03
CA PRO A 93 -16.44 -6.14 0.14
C PRO A 93 -17.02 -5.71 -1.21
N ALA A 94 -18.17 -6.27 -1.61
CA ALA A 94 -18.77 -6.04 -2.94
C ALA A 94 -18.83 -4.55 -3.33
N LYS A 95 -19.31 -3.69 -2.43
CA LYS A 95 -19.38 -2.24 -2.65
C LYS A 95 -18.02 -1.60 -2.92
N LEU A 96 -16.97 -2.05 -2.22
CA LEU A 96 -15.62 -1.52 -2.41
C LEU A 96 -15.03 -2.01 -3.73
N TYR A 97 -15.25 -3.28 -4.08
CA TYR A 97 -14.84 -3.82 -5.37
C TYR A 97 -15.41 -2.99 -6.53
N ASP A 98 -16.71 -2.71 -6.52
CA ASP A 98 -17.35 -1.93 -7.59
C ASP A 98 -16.76 -0.52 -7.69
N GLN A 99 -16.48 0.12 -6.54
CA GLN A 99 -15.83 1.43 -6.51
C GLN A 99 -14.42 1.41 -7.11
N ILE A 100 -13.63 0.36 -6.85
CA ILE A 100 -12.30 0.20 -7.42
C ILE A 100 -12.39 -0.06 -8.92
N TRP A 101 -13.35 -0.88 -9.36
CA TRP A 101 -13.58 -1.19 -10.76
C TRP A 101 -13.97 0.06 -11.58
N GLU A 102 -14.85 0.90 -11.03
CA GLU A 102 -15.19 2.19 -11.65
C GLU A 102 -13.99 3.12 -11.73
N ALA A 103 -13.19 3.22 -10.67
CA ALA A 103 -11.98 4.03 -10.66
C ALA A 103 -10.95 3.56 -11.70
N HIS A 104 -10.79 2.25 -11.87
CA HIS A 104 -9.94 1.66 -12.90
C HIS A 104 -10.38 2.06 -14.32
N LYS A 105 -11.69 1.98 -14.61
CA LYS A 105 -12.23 2.42 -15.91
C LYS A 105 -11.97 3.91 -16.15
N VAL A 106 -12.15 4.74 -15.13
CA VAL A 106 -11.83 6.17 -15.22
C VAL A 106 -10.35 6.39 -15.51
N ARG A 107 -9.46 5.63 -14.87
CA ARG A 107 -8.02 5.68 -15.17
C ARG A 107 -7.73 5.30 -16.62
N ASN A 108 -8.35 4.25 -17.14
CA ASN A 108 -8.17 3.86 -18.55
C ASN A 108 -8.58 4.99 -19.50
N ASN A 109 -9.72 5.63 -19.24
CA ASN A 109 -10.15 6.78 -20.04
C ASN A 109 -9.17 7.95 -19.94
N LEU A 110 -8.63 8.25 -18.74
CA LEU A 110 -7.64 9.33 -18.57
C LEU A 110 -6.38 9.14 -19.42
N VAL A 111 -5.98 7.88 -19.69
CA VAL A 111 -4.76 7.57 -20.42
C VAL A 111 -5.00 7.39 -21.92
N HIS A 112 -6.13 6.81 -22.32
CA HIS A 112 -6.36 6.40 -23.71
C HIS A 112 -7.28 7.34 -24.50
N GLU A 113 -8.15 8.10 -23.82
CA GLU A 113 -9.14 8.94 -24.48
C GLU A 113 -8.69 10.41 -24.50
N VAL A 114 -8.27 10.90 -25.67
CA VAL A 114 -7.72 12.27 -25.87
C VAL A 114 -8.67 13.36 -25.38
N SER A 115 -9.97 13.16 -25.58
CA SER A 115 -11.01 14.14 -25.27
C SER A 115 -11.67 13.91 -23.90
N PHE A 116 -11.23 12.91 -23.14
CA PHE A 116 -11.82 12.65 -21.83
C PHE A 116 -11.50 13.77 -20.85
N ARG A 117 -12.52 14.22 -20.13
CA ARG A 117 -12.41 15.26 -19.09
C ARG A 117 -13.13 14.77 -17.85
N ILE A 118 -12.48 14.95 -16.71
CA ILE A 118 -13.02 14.64 -15.40
C ILE A 118 -13.02 15.90 -14.54
N SER A 119 -13.98 16.01 -13.62
CA SER A 119 -13.98 17.05 -12.59
C SER A 119 -13.09 16.65 -11.42
N ASP A 120 -12.50 17.62 -10.75
CA ASP A 120 -11.57 17.38 -9.64
C ASP A 120 -12.27 16.61 -8.51
N LYS A 121 -13.54 16.92 -8.24
CA LYS A 121 -14.39 16.18 -7.30
C LYS A 121 -14.51 14.70 -7.66
N ARG A 122 -14.69 14.37 -8.94
CA ARG A 122 -14.80 12.98 -9.38
C ARG A 122 -13.43 12.30 -9.35
N ALA A 123 -12.38 12.97 -9.82
CA ALA A 123 -11.02 12.43 -9.75
C ALA A 123 -10.60 12.12 -8.30
N LEU A 124 -10.87 13.01 -7.35
CA LEU A 124 -10.64 12.79 -5.93
C LEU A 124 -11.46 11.62 -5.38
N LYS A 125 -12.70 11.44 -5.83
CA LYS A 125 -13.53 10.27 -5.47
C LYS A 125 -12.91 8.98 -5.98
N GLU A 126 -12.46 8.94 -7.23
CA GLU A 126 -11.84 7.74 -7.82
C GLU A 126 -10.50 7.41 -7.14
N PHE A 127 -9.65 8.42 -6.91
CA PHE A 127 -8.43 8.28 -6.11
C PHE A 127 -8.73 7.67 -4.72
N ASN A 128 -9.76 8.17 -4.04
CA ASN A 128 -10.14 7.65 -2.72
C ASN A 128 -10.63 6.20 -2.76
N SER A 129 -11.26 5.78 -3.86
CA SER A 129 -11.70 4.38 -4.04
C SER A 129 -10.48 3.46 -4.19
N LEU A 130 -9.51 3.84 -5.00
CA LEU A 130 -8.23 3.13 -5.17
C LEU A 130 -7.44 3.08 -3.85
N ARG A 131 -7.34 4.22 -3.15
CA ARG A 131 -6.70 4.32 -1.82
C ARG A 131 -7.30 3.33 -0.84
N LYS A 132 -8.64 3.27 -0.74
CA LYS A 132 -9.33 2.30 0.14
C LYS A 132 -9.02 0.86 -0.27
N GLY A 133 -8.96 0.58 -1.57
CA GLY A 133 -8.57 -0.73 -2.09
C GLY A 133 -7.16 -1.15 -1.66
N ILE A 134 -6.18 -0.24 -1.78
CA ILE A 134 -4.81 -0.49 -1.33
C ILE A 134 -4.78 -0.70 0.19
N THR A 135 -5.38 0.21 0.97
CA THR A 135 -5.41 0.11 2.43
C THR A 135 -6.07 -1.19 2.91
N HIS A 136 -7.09 -1.68 2.21
CA HIS A 136 -7.74 -2.95 2.53
C HIS A 136 -6.78 -4.15 2.40
N LEU A 137 -5.91 -4.15 1.37
CA LEU A 137 -4.92 -5.21 1.17
C LEU A 137 -3.76 -5.19 2.16
N LEU A 138 -3.51 -4.04 2.80
CA LEU A 138 -2.41 -3.87 3.77
C LEU A 138 -2.79 -4.30 5.20
N ARG A 139 -4.03 -4.75 5.41
CA ARG A 139 -4.49 -5.33 6.66
C ARG A 139 -4.00 -6.77 6.83
#